data_AF-A0A3R7QGH5-F1
#
_entry.id   AF-A0A3R7QGH5-F1
#
_cell.length_a   1.000
_cell.length_b   1.000
_cell.length_c   1.000
_cell.angle_alpha   90.00
_cell.angle_beta   90.00
_cell.angle_gamma   90.00
#
_symmetry.space_group_name_H-M   'P 1'
#
loop_
_entity.id
_entity.type
_entity.pdbx_description
1 polymer ?
#
loop_
_entity_poly.entity_id
_entity_poly.type
_entity_poly.pdbx_seq_one_letter_code
_entity_poly.pdbx_strand_id
1 'polypeptide(L)'
;MVTIEGPRFSSKAESKMFRQWGGDVINMTTVPEVVLARELGLLYAAVAMATDYDCWREGEEVVSVEKVMKTFKMNAEKATKVLKTVVSKIAAKDWTEKISATTSAVKSNIMLAQ
;
A
#
# COMPACT_ATOMS: atom_id res chain seq x y z
N MET A 1 -6.17 -3.99 2.32
CA MET A 1 -5.35 -2.99 3.04
C MET A 1 -6.25 -1.85 3.46
N VAL A 2 -6.08 -1.34 4.68
CA VAL A 2 -6.82 -0.20 5.23
C VAL A 2 -5.85 0.96 5.45
N THR A 3 -6.19 2.15 4.96
CA THR A 3 -5.40 3.36 5.21
C THR A 3 -6.16 4.24 6.20
N ILE A 4 -5.51 4.58 7.32
CA ILE A 4 -6.02 5.50 8.33
C ILE A 4 -5.29 6.85 8.22
N GLU A 5 -5.90 7.90 8.76
CA GLU A 5 -5.34 9.26 8.71
C GLU A 5 -4.00 9.38 9.47
N GLY A 6 -3.85 8.70 10.62
CA GLY A 6 -2.72 8.93 11.53
C GLY A 6 -2.78 10.32 12.21
N PRO A 7 -1.69 10.79 12.85
CA PRO A 7 -0.42 10.10 13.11
C PRO A 7 -0.49 9.08 14.26
N ARG A 8 -1.64 9.00 14.97
CA ARG A 8 -1.86 8.01 16.02
C ARG A 8 -2.02 6.61 15.43
N PHE A 9 -1.59 5.61 16.18
CA PHE A 9 -1.98 4.23 15.91
C PHE A 9 -3.47 4.01 16.23
N SER A 10 -4.01 2.92 15.72
CA SER A 10 -5.39 2.52 15.98
C SER A 10 -5.59 2.08 17.43
N SER A 11 -6.79 2.29 17.94
CA SER A 11 -7.25 1.65 19.17
C SER A 11 -7.55 0.16 18.91
N LYS A 12 -7.60 -0.65 19.97
CA LYS A 12 -7.95 -2.07 19.87
C LYS A 12 -9.35 -2.30 19.28
N ALA A 13 -10.28 -1.37 19.53
CA ALA A 13 -11.62 -1.42 18.96
C ALA A 13 -11.58 -1.19 17.44
N GLU A 14 -10.85 -0.18 16.97
CA GLU A 14 -10.63 0.09 15.54
C GLU A 14 -9.93 -1.09 14.86
N SER A 15 -8.88 -1.64 15.47
CA SER A 15 -8.15 -2.79 14.92
C SER A 15 -9.05 -4.02 14.74
N LYS A 16 -9.92 -4.32 15.71
CA LYS A 16 -10.93 -5.39 15.60
C LYS A 16 -11.95 -5.10 14.50
N MET A 17 -12.42 -3.85 14.41
CA MET A 17 -13.37 -3.42 13.38
C MET A 17 -12.77 -3.59 11.97
N PHE A 18 -11.53 -3.16 11.73
CA PHE A 18 -10.87 -3.30 10.43
C PHE A 18 -10.70 -4.76 10.03
N ARG A 19 -10.40 -5.65 10.98
CA ARG A 19 -10.37 -7.11 10.71
C ARG A 19 -11.74 -7.66 10.33
N GLN A 20 -12.80 -7.22 11.01
CA GLN A 20 -14.18 -7.61 10.65
C GLN A 20 -14.57 -7.10 9.26
N TRP A 21 -14.04 -5.96 8.83
CA TRP A 21 -14.21 -5.44 7.47
C TRP A 21 -13.36 -6.18 6.42
N GLY A 22 -12.55 -7.17 6.81
CA GLY A 22 -11.66 -7.89 5.91
C GLY A 22 -10.34 -7.17 5.62
N GLY A 23 -9.93 -6.22 6.47
CA GLY A 23 -8.64 -5.57 6.37
C GLY A 23 -7.49 -6.48 6.85
N ASP A 24 -6.60 -6.86 5.94
CA ASP A 24 -5.44 -7.70 6.28
C ASP A 24 -4.23 -6.93 6.82
N VAL A 25 -4.01 -5.70 6.31
CA VAL A 25 -2.85 -4.86 6.60
C VAL A 25 -3.32 -3.42 6.74
N ILE A 26 -2.73 -2.68 7.69
CA ILE A 26 -3.03 -1.28 7.97
C ILE A 26 -1.81 -0.38 7.68
N ASN A 27 -2.03 0.82 7.16
CA ASN A 27 -1.01 1.85 6.99
C ASN A 27 -1.60 3.27 6.98
N MET A 28 -0.79 4.28 6.63
CA MET A 28 -1.19 5.70 6.61
C MET A 28 -0.90 6.40 5.27
N THR A 29 -0.48 5.68 4.21
CA THR A 29 0.06 6.32 2.99
C THR A 29 -0.50 5.81 1.66
N THR A 30 -1.12 4.62 1.62
CA THR A 30 -1.57 4.05 0.33
C THR A 30 -2.69 4.86 -0.32
N VAL A 31 -3.58 5.43 0.48
CA VAL A 31 -4.57 6.41 0.02
C VAL A 31 -4.08 7.80 0.46
N PRO A 32 -4.06 8.81 -0.43
CA PRO A 32 -4.59 8.82 -1.79
C PRO A 32 -3.60 8.40 -2.91
N GLU A 33 -2.40 7.94 -2.58
CA GLU A 33 -1.34 7.63 -3.57
C GLU A 33 -1.81 6.72 -4.72
N VAL A 34 -2.50 5.62 -4.42
CA VAL A 34 -3.02 4.68 -5.42
C VAL A 34 -4.08 5.30 -6.34
N VAL A 35 -4.89 6.22 -5.79
CA VAL A 35 -5.96 6.89 -6.53
C VAL A 35 -5.36 7.88 -7.51
N LEU A 36 -4.43 8.72 -7.06
CA LEU A 36 -3.74 9.70 -7.88
C LEU A 36 -2.89 9.03 -8.99
N ALA A 37 -2.22 7.92 -8.67
CA ALA A 37 -1.48 7.16 -9.68
C ALA A 37 -2.42 6.62 -10.78
N ARG A 38 -3.63 6.19 -10.40
CA ARG A 38 -4.64 5.73 -11.35
C ARG A 38 -5.18 6.87 -12.21
N GLU A 39 -5.42 8.04 -11.63
CA GLU A 39 -5.83 9.25 -12.35
C GLU A 39 -4.77 9.73 -13.35
N LEU A 40 -3.48 9.55 -13.05
CA LEU A 40 -2.38 9.82 -13.98
C LEU A 40 -2.20 8.74 -15.07
N GLY A 41 -2.98 7.66 -15.02
CA GLY A 41 -2.90 6.56 -15.97
C GLY A 41 -1.69 5.65 -15.77
N LEU A 42 -1.11 5.64 -14.57
CA LEU A 42 0.05 4.81 -14.23
C LEU A 42 -0.37 3.38 -13.83
N LEU A 43 0.48 2.41 -14.17
CA LEU A 43 0.37 1.05 -13.64
C LEU A 43 1.00 1.01 -12.23
N TYR A 44 0.15 1.09 -11.20
CA TYR A 44 0.58 1.14 -9.80
C TYR A 44 0.58 -0.25 -9.14
N ALA A 45 1.60 -0.51 -8.33
CA ALA A 45 1.65 -1.66 -7.43
C ALA A 45 2.38 -1.27 -6.13
N ALA A 46 1.87 -1.73 -4.99
CA ALA A 46 2.48 -1.48 -3.68
C ALA A 46 3.07 -2.77 -3.09
N VAL A 47 4.23 -2.65 -2.45
CA VAL A 47 4.83 -3.73 -1.66
C VAL A 47 4.65 -3.39 -0.18
N ALA A 48 3.70 -4.06 0.45
CA ALA A 48 3.43 -3.89 1.89
C ALA A 48 4.36 -4.79 2.71
N MET A 49 5.07 -4.21 3.68
CA MET A 49 5.87 -4.95 4.64
C MET A 49 5.22 -4.87 6.02
N ALA A 50 4.79 -6.01 6.55
CA ALA A 50 4.31 -6.06 7.93
C ALA A 50 5.48 -5.78 8.91
N THR A 51 5.33 -4.72 9.71
CA THR A 51 6.31 -4.33 10.74
C THR A 51 5.89 -4.75 12.15
N ASP A 52 4.59 -4.95 12.33
CA ASP A 52 3.94 -5.22 13.61
C ASP A 52 2.55 -5.82 13.35
N TYR A 53 1.90 -6.28 14.42
CA TYR A 53 0.54 -6.82 14.38
C TYR A 53 -0.48 -5.81 14.93
N ASP A 54 -0.23 -4.50 14.81
CA ASP A 54 -1.07 -3.44 15.37
C ASP A 54 -1.39 -3.73 16.86
N CYS A 55 -2.62 -3.54 17.33
CA CYS A 55 -3.01 -3.72 18.72
C CYS A 55 -4.14 -4.75 18.95
N TRP A 56 -4.52 -5.53 17.94
CA TRP A 56 -5.61 -6.52 18.07
C TRP A 56 -5.21 -7.77 18.85
N ARG A 57 -3.94 -8.16 18.82
CA ARG A 57 -3.47 -9.42 19.39
C ARG A 57 -3.26 -9.29 20.90
N GLU A 58 -3.95 -10.14 21.66
CA GLU A 58 -3.81 -10.17 23.12
C GLU A 58 -2.51 -10.87 23.52
N GLY A 59 -1.75 -10.26 24.43
CA GLY A 59 -0.48 -10.80 24.95
C GLY A 59 0.77 -10.44 24.15
N GLU A 60 0.65 -9.76 23.00
CA GLU A 60 1.78 -9.12 22.32
C GLU A 60 1.90 -7.64 22.71
N GLU A 61 3.13 -7.14 22.75
CA GLU A 61 3.41 -5.73 23.02
C GLU A 61 2.77 -4.82 21.95
N VAL A 62 2.15 -3.73 22.41
CA VAL A 62 1.55 -2.69 21.58
C VAL A 62 2.59 -2.09 20.62
N VAL A 63 2.15 -1.71 19.43
CA VAL A 63 2.99 -1.05 18.42
C VAL A 63 3.67 0.21 18.99
N SER A 64 4.97 0.33 18.76
CA SER A 64 5.78 1.50 19.11
C SER A 64 6.66 1.90 17.93
N VAL A 65 6.98 3.20 17.85
CA VAL A 65 7.81 3.75 16.76
C VAL A 65 9.16 3.03 16.67
N GLU A 66 9.79 2.75 17.80
CA GLU A 66 11.10 2.06 17.84
C GLU A 66 11.03 0.65 17.27
N LYS A 67 9.97 -0.11 17.59
CA LYS A 67 9.79 -1.49 17.09
C LYS A 67 9.49 -1.51 15.61
N VAL A 68 8.68 -0.55 15.14
CA VAL A 68 8.42 -0.35 13.71
C VAL A 68 9.72 -0.06 12.97
N MET A 69 10.52 0.91 13.44
CA MET A 69 11.78 1.29 12.80
C MET A 69 12.81 0.16 12.79
N LYS A 70 12.91 -0.61 13.88
CA LYS A 70 13.79 -1.79 13.96
C LYS A 70 13.39 -2.84 12.93
N THR A 71 12.11 -3.19 12.87
CA THR A 71 11.59 -4.20 11.93
C THR A 71 11.66 -3.72 10.50
N PHE A 72 11.38 -2.44 10.26
CA PHE A 72 11.52 -1.80 8.96
C PHE A 72 12.95 -1.91 8.45
N LYS A 73 13.96 -1.61 9.27
CA LYS A 73 15.37 -1.72 8.87
C LYS A 73 15.74 -3.15 8.45
N MET A 74 15.25 -4.16 9.17
CA MET A 74 15.47 -5.57 8.81
C MET A 74 14.74 -5.99 7.52
N ASN A 75 13.56 -5.44 7.27
CA ASN A 75 12.76 -5.77 6.10
C ASN A 75 13.13 -4.94 4.86
N ALA A 76 13.76 -3.77 5.02
CA ALA A 76 14.15 -2.89 3.94
C ALA A 76 15.09 -3.57 2.93
N GLU A 77 16.02 -4.41 3.42
CA GLU A 77 16.90 -5.19 2.55
C GLU A 77 16.11 -6.19 1.69
N LYS A 78 15.09 -6.83 2.26
CA LYS A 78 14.22 -7.77 1.54
C LYS A 78 13.43 -7.05 0.46
N ALA A 79 12.80 -5.92 0.79
CA ALA A 79 12.07 -5.11 -0.19
C ALA A 79 12.99 -4.61 -1.31
N THR A 80 14.19 -4.13 -0.97
CA THR A 80 15.19 -3.70 -1.95
C THR A 80 15.58 -4.84 -2.90
N LYS A 81 15.79 -6.05 -2.39
CA LYS A 81 16.10 -7.23 -3.19
C LYS A 81 14.96 -7.60 -4.15
N VAL A 82 13.71 -7.53 -3.66
CA VAL A 82 12.52 -7.75 -4.48
C VAL A 82 12.46 -6.73 -5.61
N LEU A 83 12.58 -5.43 -5.29
CA LEU A 83 12.53 -4.35 -6.29
C LEU A 83 13.62 -4.51 -7.35
N LYS A 84 14.88 -4.76 -6.95
CA LYS A 84 15.98 -4.99 -7.89
C LYS A 84 15.71 -6.15 -8.86
N THR A 85 15.07 -7.21 -8.38
CA THR A 85 14.75 -8.38 -9.21
C THR A 85 13.54 -8.12 -10.11
N VAL A 86 12.52 -7.47 -9.59
CA VAL A 86 11.24 -7.27 -10.28
C VAL A 86 11.37 -6.21 -11.37
N VAL A 87 12.13 -5.14 -11.16
CA VAL A 87 12.31 -4.07 -12.16
C VAL A 87 12.85 -4.63 -13.48
N SER A 88 13.88 -5.48 -13.44
CA SER A 88 14.41 -6.12 -14.65
C SER A 88 13.37 -7.02 -15.34
N LYS A 89 12.56 -7.74 -14.57
CA LYS A 89 11.49 -8.61 -15.11
C LYS A 89 10.33 -7.82 -15.71
N ILE A 90 10.02 -6.65 -15.16
CA ILE A 90 9.04 -5.72 -15.71
C ILE A 90 9.56 -5.16 -17.04
N ALA A 91 10.81 -4.68 -17.07
CA ALA A 91 11.42 -4.11 -18.28
C ALA A 91 11.51 -5.09 -19.46
N ALA A 92 11.59 -6.41 -19.18
CA ALA A 92 11.63 -7.44 -20.22
C ALA A 92 10.27 -7.77 -20.87
N LYS A 93 9.17 -7.20 -20.37
CA LYS A 93 7.82 -7.44 -20.90
C LYS A 93 7.33 -6.24 -21.70
N ASP A 94 6.49 -6.51 -22.69
CA ASP A 94 5.73 -5.46 -23.36
C ASP A 94 4.51 -5.05 -22.50
N TRP A 95 4.35 -3.74 -22.33
CA TRP A 95 3.27 -3.12 -21.55
C TRP A 95 2.40 -2.19 -22.40
N THR A 96 2.66 -2.09 -23.70
CA THR A 96 2.04 -1.11 -24.60
C THR A 96 0.52 -1.14 -24.54
N GLU A 97 -0.08 -2.34 -24.63
CA GLU A 97 -1.52 -2.53 -24.54
C GLU A 97 -2.10 -2.10 -23.18
N LYS A 98 -1.45 -2.48 -22.07
CA LYS A 98 -1.92 -2.17 -20.71
C LYS A 98 -1.83 -0.68 -20.39
N ILE A 99 -0.77 -0.03 -20.85
CA ILE A 99 -0.59 1.42 -20.71
C ILE A 99 -1.68 2.13 -21.52
N SER A 100 -1.87 1.75 -22.79
CA SER A 100 -2.91 2.33 -23.66
C SER A 100 -4.33 2.16 -23.08
N ALA A 101 -4.65 0.96 -22.58
CA ALA A 101 -5.93 0.68 -21.94
C ALA A 101 -6.14 1.54 -20.69
N THR A 102 -5.11 1.70 -19.87
CA THR A 102 -5.18 2.51 -18.64
C THR A 102 -5.35 3.99 -18.97
N THR A 103 -4.60 4.53 -19.94
CA THR A 103 -4.77 5.92 -20.39
C THR A 103 -6.16 6.17 -20.99
N SER A 104 -6.69 5.22 -21.75
CA SER A 104 -8.05 5.32 -22.31
C SER A 104 -9.12 5.36 -21.22
N ALA A 105 -9.00 4.51 -20.20
CA ALA A 105 -9.92 4.49 -19.07
C ALA A 105 -9.90 5.80 -18.25
N VAL A 106 -8.73 6.43 -18.11
CA VAL A 106 -8.63 7.75 -17.46
C VAL A 106 -9.41 8.80 -18.26
N LYS A 107 -9.25 8.84 -19.58
CA LYS A 107 -9.94 9.81 -20.43
C LYS A 107 -11.46 9.69 -20.36
N SER A 108 -11.99 8.47 -20.23
CA SER A 108 -13.44 8.25 -20.09
C SER A 108 -14.01 8.70 -18.74
N ASN A 109 -13.18 8.86 -17.72
CA ASN A 109 -13.62 9.23 -16.37
C ASN A 109 -13.70 10.75 -16.16
N ILE A 110 -13.21 11.55 -17.11
CA ILE A 110 -13.23 13.01 -17.02
C ILE A 110 -14.49 13.54 -17.70
N MET A 111 -15.40 14.11 -16.92
CA MET A 111 -16.53 14.86 -17.46
C MET A 111 -16.05 16.26 -17.85
N LEU A 112 -16.03 16.55 -19.15
CA LEU A 112 -15.76 17.89 -19.67
C LEU A 112 -17.07 18.69 -19.72
N ALA A 113 -17.00 19.96 -19.34
CA ALA A 113 -18.11 20.89 -19.57
C ALA A 113 -18.33 21.00 -21.09
N GLN A 114 -19.57 20.71 -21.52
CA GLN A 114 -20.00 20.89 -22.91
C GLN A 114 -20.08 22.37 -23.28
#